data_AF-A0A959CBD5-F1
#
_entry.id   AF-A0A959CBD5-F1
#
_cell.length_a   1.000
_cell.length_b   1.000
_cell.length_c   1.000
_cell.angle_alpha   90.00
_cell.angle_beta   90.00
_cell.angle_gamma   90.00
#
_symmetry.space_group_name_H-M   'P 1'
#
loop_
_entity.id
_entity.type
_entity.pdbx_description
1 polymer ?
#
loop_
_entity_poly.entity_id
_entity_poly.type
_entity_poly.pdbx_seq_one_letter_code
_entity_poly.pdbx_strand_id
1 'polypeptide(L)'
;MKTLEYAVFDYSISTRIWPYGLVQDPDGNWWIASKQGLLRGVPTGDNFQFKLYQATAGRHQTIQYDIVTSLLTDPRHPRLLWIGTLGGGLSRLDTRTLTFTHYNTRTGLSDDVIYGILADAENNLWLSTNYGLMRFNPETGSVRNFTVEDGLPINEFNLRAYAKRKDGTMFFGSLRGLVAFHPSEFVDNPVPPPVRITGLNVNGEPVQYGDSTGILNQEIEYTPAIKLLFSQNSITLQLSALEYSIPAKNRFQYYLQGAEREWAHTTTDPQANYLNLAPGKYTFIVKACNSDGVWSDTPTSLKITVLPPWYRTRWAYLLYAFGLGGAVFFFYRYQLRQQLALVENRRLKEVNHFKSKIYANITHEFRTPLTVILGMAGEIKQFTVDTPLAKLRQAGTLIERNGTNLLQLVNQLLDMARVEAHALTLQPVQADLVPFAKYLLGGFESLV
;
A
#
# COMPACT_ATOMS: atom_id res chain seq x y z
N MET A 1 22.33 58.16 -18.73
CA MET A 1 22.98 57.76 -20.00
C MET A 1 24.33 57.15 -19.67
N LYS A 2 24.49 55.83 -19.78
CA LYS A 2 25.81 55.19 -19.66
C LYS A 2 26.42 55.16 -21.06
N THR A 3 27.52 55.87 -21.22
CA THR A 3 28.33 55.96 -22.43
C THR A 3 28.75 54.56 -22.86
N LEU A 4 28.36 54.16 -24.08
CA LEU A 4 28.90 52.96 -24.73
C LEU A 4 30.36 53.29 -25.08
N GLU A 5 31.32 52.75 -24.32
CA GLU A 5 32.73 52.80 -24.70
C GLU A 5 32.93 51.91 -25.94
N TYR A 6 33.19 52.56 -27.07
CA TYR A 6 33.69 51.91 -28.27
C TYR A 6 35.20 51.74 -28.09
N ALA A 7 35.65 50.52 -27.81
CA ALA A 7 37.07 50.20 -27.89
C ALA A 7 37.47 50.17 -29.37
N VAL A 8 38.14 51.23 -29.83
CA VAL A 8 38.90 51.22 -31.07
C VAL A 8 40.13 50.36 -30.79
N PHE A 9 40.15 49.12 -31.29
CA PHE A 9 41.27 48.22 -31.10
C PHE A 9 42.38 48.54 -32.09
N ASP A 10 43.50 49.03 -31.56
CA ASP A 10 44.76 49.15 -32.27
C ASP A 10 45.48 47.80 -32.18
N TYR A 11 45.48 47.02 -33.28
CA TYR A 11 46.32 45.84 -33.61
C TYR A 11 46.72 44.81 -32.52
N SER A 12 46.07 44.79 -31.36
CA SER A 12 46.49 44.04 -30.16
C SER A 12 45.47 42.99 -29.71
N ILE A 13 44.68 42.45 -30.65
CA ILE A 13 44.30 41.04 -30.56
C ILE A 13 45.58 40.23 -30.82
N SER A 14 46.43 40.18 -29.79
CA SER A 14 47.72 39.52 -29.75
C SER A 14 47.53 38.02 -29.95
N THR A 15 48.10 37.44 -31.01
CA THR A 15 48.71 36.10 -31.07
C THR A 15 47.98 34.85 -30.52
N ARG A 16 46.75 34.92 -30.00
CA ARG A 16 46.07 33.81 -29.29
C ARG A 16 44.57 33.66 -29.55
N ILE A 17 44.01 34.26 -30.60
CA ILE A 17 42.65 33.91 -31.03
C ILE A 17 42.74 32.74 -32.01
N TRP A 18 42.08 31.65 -31.66
CA TRP A 18 41.95 30.49 -32.54
C TRP A 18 40.57 30.55 -33.21
N PRO A 19 40.46 31.09 -34.43
CA PRO A 19 39.19 31.12 -35.13
C PRO A 19 38.79 29.71 -35.58
N TYR A 20 37.52 29.40 -35.42
CA TYR A 20 36.92 28.12 -35.82
C TYR A 20 36.12 28.21 -37.10
N GLY A 21 35.48 29.35 -37.34
CA GLY A 21 34.76 29.67 -38.55
C GLY A 21 34.49 31.16 -38.64
N LEU A 22 34.11 31.62 -39.82
CA LEU A 22 33.77 33.01 -40.08
C LEU A 22 32.64 33.09 -41.09
N VAL A 23 31.74 34.03 -40.91
CA VAL A 23 30.65 34.33 -41.84
C VAL A 23 30.48 35.84 -41.94
N GLN A 24 29.99 36.31 -43.08
CA GLN A 24 29.67 37.72 -43.28
C GLN A 24 28.17 37.93 -43.21
N ASP A 25 27.73 38.97 -42.50
CA ASP A 25 26.33 39.40 -42.52
C ASP A 25 26.03 40.34 -43.72
N PRO A 26 24.75 40.61 -44.03
CA PRO A 26 24.36 41.46 -45.15
C PRO A 26 24.83 42.92 -45.03
N ASP A 27 25.14 43.38 -43.82
CA ASP A 27 25.64 44.73 -43.57
C ASP A 27 27.18 44.81 -43.70
N GLY A 28 27.82 43.70 -44.12
CA GLY A 28 29.26 43.61 -44.37
C GLY A 28 30.10 43.29 -43.13
N ASN A 29 29.49 43.08 -41.96
CA ASN A 29 30.23 42.72 -40.75
C ASN A 29 30.64 41.26 -40.78
N TRP A 30 31.84 40.97 -40.27
CA TRP A 30 32.35 39.63 -40.11
C TRP A 30 32.05 39.10 -38.72
N TRP A 31 31.44 37.93 -38.64
CA TRP A 31 31.23 37.18 -37.42
C TRP A 31 32.20 36.03 -37.38
N ILE A 32 33.00 35.94 -36.31
CA ILE A 32 34.10 34.99 -36.18
C ILE A 32 33.89 34.16 -34.91
N ALA A 33 33.79 32.85 -35.08
CA ALA A 33 33.74 31.89 -33.99
C ALA A 33 35.14 31.65 -33.44
N SER A 34 35.31 31.65 -32.12
CA SER A 34 36.60 31.41 -31.47
C SER A 34 36.45 30.71 -30.13
N LYS A 35 37.58 30.25 -29.56
CA LYS A 35 37.62 29.73 -28.19
C LYS A 35 37.25 30.77 -27.13
N GLN A 36 37.45 32.05 -27.43
CA GLN A 36 37.26 33.15 -26.48
C GLN A 36 35.85 33.75 -26.52
N GLY A 37 35.04 33.38 -27.51
CA GLY A 37 33.70 33.91 -27.72
C GLY A 37 33.40 34.13 -29.20
N LEU A 38 32.33 34.89 -29.43
CA LEU A 38 31.94 35.35 -30.76
C LEU A 38 32.52 36.74 -31.00
N LEU A 39 33.29 36.93 -32.05
CA LEU A 39 33.83 38.24 -32.45
C LEU A 39 32.99 38.81 -33.59
N ARG A 40 32.69 40.11 -33.52
CA ARG A 40 32.12 40.89 -34.61
C ARG A 40 33.17 41.88 -35.11
N GLY A 41 33.65 41.72 -36.34
CA GLY A 41 34.50 42.67 -37.05
C GLY A 41 33.66 43.60 -37.92
N VAL A 42 33.66 44.89 -37.61
CA VAL A 42 32.99 45.93 -38.39
C VAL A 42 34.04 46.61 -39.28
N PRO A 43 33.88 46.63 -40.61
CA PRO A 43 34.81 47.32 -41.50
C PRO A 43 34.80 48.83 -41.21
N THR A 44 35.98 49.44 -41.09
CA THR A 44 36.17 50.87 -40.83
C THR A 44 37.32 51.37 -41.71
N GLY A 45 37.00 51.82 -42.93
CA GLY A 45 38.01 52.11 -43.95
C GLY A 45 38.71 50.83 -44.41
N ASP A 46 40.05 50.85 -44.45
CA ASP A 46 40.88 49.68 -44.78
C ASP A 46 41.13 48.73 -43.59
N ASN A 47 40.58 49.05 -42.40
CA ASN A 47 40.77 48.29 -41.16
C ASN A 47 39.44 47.71 -40.65
N PHE A 48 39.53 46.91 -39.57
CA PHE A 48 38.37 46.36 -38.86
C PHE A 48 38.37 46.77 -37.39
N GLN A 49 37.20 47.14 -36.87
CA GLN A 49 36.97 47.24 -35.43
C GLN A 49 36.30 45.97 -34.93
N PHE A 50 36.90 45.32 -33.94
CA PHE A 50 36.39 44.06 -33.39
C PHE A 50 35.66 44.28 -32.07
N LYS A 51 34.54 43.56 -31.89
CA LYS A 51 33.82 43.47 -30.62
C LYS A 51 33.68 42.02 -30.22
N LEU A 52 34.14 41.68 -29.01
CA LEU A 52 34.03 40.34 -28.45
C LEU A 52 32.75 40.19 -27.61
N TYR A 53 32.02 39.11 -27.85
CA TYR A 53 30.87 38.67 -27.08
C TYR A 53 31.26 37.39 -26.33
N GLN A 54 31.30 37.47 -24.99
CA GLN A 54 31.65 36.35 -24.11
C GLN A 54 30.47 35.97 -23.24
N ALA A 55 30.43 34.72 -22.80
CA ALA A 55 29.43 34.23 -21.88
C ALA A 55 29.49 34.99 -20.56
N THR A 56 28.34 35.52 -20.14
CA THR A 56 28.21 36.19 -18.84
C THR A 56 27.02 35.58 -18.13
N ALA A 57 27.27 35.01 -16.95
CA ALA A 57 26.24 34.37 -16.14
C ALA A 57 25.04 35.31 -15.93
N GLY A 58 23.83 34.83 -16.24
CA GLY A 58 22.58 35.57 -16.06
C GLY A 58 22.30 36.67 -17.09
N ARG A 59 23.14 36.85 -18.11
CA ARG A 59 22.85 37.79 -19.22
C ARG A 59 22.38 37.05 -20.47
N HIS A 60 21.19 37.41 -20.95
CA HIS A 60 20.62 36.88 -22.19
C HIS A 60 21.01 37.69 -23.45
N GLN A 61 21.85 38.73 -23.31
CA GLN A 61 22.31 39.58 -24.42
C GLN A 61 23.68 39.12 -24.97
N THR A 62 24.09 37.89 -24.69
CA THR A 62 25.37 37.32 -25.13
C THR A 62 25.26 35.80 -25.25
N ILE A 63 26.26 35.15 -25.83
CA ILE A 63 26.36 33.68 -25.93
C ILE A 63 26.34 33.02 -24.54
N GLN A 64 25.94 31.75 -24.44
CA GLN A 64 25.85 31.02 -23.16
C GLN A 64 27.13 30.25 -22.80
N TYR A 65 28.08 30.15 -23.73
CA TYR A 65 29.36 29.47 -23.53
C TYR A 65 30.43 30.07 -24.45
N ASP A 66 31.67 30.23 -23.95
CA ASP A 66 32.71 30.99 -24.65
C ASP A 66 33.26 30.28 -25.88
N ILE A 67 33.35 28.95 -25.85
CA ILE A 67 33.89 28.19 -26.98
C ILE A 67 32.82 28.07 -28.06
N VAL A 68 32.87 28.99 -29.04
CA VAL A 68 31.99 29.01 -30.21
C VAL A 68 32.60 28.15 -31.30
N THR A 69 31.93 27.06 -31.66
CA THR A 69 32.47 25.98 -32.52
C THR A 69 32.11 26.13 -34.00
N SER A 70 30.96 26.74 -34.28
CA SER A 70 30.36 26.77 -35.61
C SER A 70 29.44 27.97 -35.78
N LEU A 71 29.35 28.47 -37.01
CA LEU A 71 28.49 29.57 -37.41
C LEU A 71 27.76 29.18 -38.69
N LEU A 72 26.49 29.55 -38.78
CA LEU A 72 25.69 29.39 -39.99
C LEU A 72 24.76 30.58 -40.14
N THR A 73 24.91 31.32 -41.23
CA THR A 73 23.89 32.31 -41.63
C THR A 73 22.62 31.56 -42.02
N ASP A 74 21.48 31.98 -41.45
CA ASP A 74 20.19 31.36 -41.75
C ASP A 74 19.86 31.50 -43.24
N PRO A 75 19.55 30.40 -43.94
CA PRO A 75 19.29 30.46 -45.38
C PRO A 75 18.05 31.28 -45.78
N ARG A 76 17.01 31.34 -44.93
CA ARG A 76 15.79 32.13 -45.17
C ARG A 76 15.97 33.58 -44.73
N HIS A 77 16.72 33.80 -43.66
CA HIS A 77 16.86 35.10 -43.04
C HIS A 77 18.35 35.47 -42.89
N PRO A 78 18.98 36.09 -43.89
CA PRO A 78 20.42 36.40 -43.86
C PRO A 78 20.90 37.26 -42.66
N ARG A 79 19.97 37.91 -41.95
CA ARG A 79 20.23 38.67 -40.71
C ARG A 79 20.19 37.82 -39.43
N LEU A 80 19.79 36.56 -39.53
CA LEU A 80 19.82 35.62 -38.42
C LEU A 80 21.07 34.76 -38.55
N LEU A 81 21.82 34.68 -37.46
CA LEU A 81 23.04 33.91 -37.35
C LEU A 81 22.84 32.81 -36.31
N TRP A 82 23.03 31.56 -36.73
CA TRP A 82 23.07 30.40 -35.86
C TRP A 82 24.50 30.18 -35.36
N ILE A 83 24.62 29.92 -34.06
CA ILE A 83 25.87 29.87 -33.32
C ILE A 83 25.88 28.59 -32.50
N GLY A 84 26.79 27.68 -32.82
CA GLY A 84 27.02 26.46 -32.05
C GLY A 84 28.11 26.69 -31.02
N THR A 85 27.95 26.09 -29.84
CA THR A 85 28.92 26.20 -28.75
C THR A 85 29.26 24.83 -28.16
N LEU A 86 30.41 24.74 -27.48
CA LEU A 86 30.88 23.48 -26.87
C LEU A 86 30.21 23.16 -25.51
N GLY A 87 29.07 23.77 -25.18
CA GLY A 87 28.44 23.55 -23.87
C GLY A 87 27.31 24.52 -23.50
N GLY A 88 26.98 25.48 -24.35
CA GLY A 88 25.85 26.40 -24.17
C GLY A 88 24.68 26.12 -25.11
N GLY A 89 24.76 25.04 -25.88
CA GLY A 89 23.80 24.66 -26.91
C GLY A 89 23.91 25.53 -28.17
N LEU A 90 22.76 25.69 -28.83
CA LEU A 90 22.57 26.49 -30.04
C LEU A 90 22.07 27.88 -29.65
N SER A 91 22.64 28.92 -30.24
CA SER A 91 22.15 30.30 -30.11
C SER A 91 21.79 30.88 -31.47
N ARG A 92 20.75 31.70 -31.50
CA ARG A 92 20.36 32.51 -32.66
C ARG A 92 20.60 33.97 -32.34
N LEU A 93 21.25 34.69 -33.25
CA LEU A 93 21.53 36.11 -33.14
C LEU A 93 20.86 36.86 -34.30
N ASP A 94 20.04 37.85 -33.99
CA ASP A 94 19.65 38.87 -34.98
C ASP A 94 20.80 39.89 -35.07
N THR A 95 21.50 39.92 -36.21
CA THR A 95 22.69 40.76 -36.42
C THR A 95 22.37 42.25 -36.46
N ARG A 96 21.12 42.62 -36.73
CA ARG A 96 20.65 44.02 -36.76
C ARG A 96 20.31 44.52 -35.36
N THR A 97 19.55 43.75 -34.59
CA THR A 97 19.12 44.16 -33.24
C THR A 97 20.10 43.74 -32.14
N LEU A 98 21.06 42.87 -32.47
CA LEU A 98 22.00 42.24 -31.55
C LEU A 98 21.32 41.47 -30.41
N THR A 99 20.16 40.88 -30.71
CA THR A 99 19.37 40.10 -29.75
C THR A 99 19.69 38.62 -29.90
N PHE A 100 19.97 37.95 -28.78
CA PHE A 100 20.23 36.52 -28.73
C PHE A 100 18.99 35.74 -28.27
N THR A 101 18.79 34.56 -28.86
CA THR A 101 17.85 33.53 -28.40
C THR A 101 18.64 32.24 -28.20
N HIS A 102 18.41 31.53 -27.09
CA HIS A 102 19.22 30.37 -26.72
C HIS A 102 18.36 29.11 -26.68
N TYR A 103 18.94 28.02 -27.19
CA TYR A 103 18.38 26.68 -27.18
C TYR A 103 19.42 25.75 -26.55
N ASN A 104 19.06 25.08 -25.46
CA ASN A 104 19.90 24.15 -24.71
C ASN A 104 19.03 23.01 -24.15
N THR A 105 19.63 22.10 -23.39
CA THR A 105 18.95 20.95 -22.76
C THR A 105 17.75 21.35 -21.89
N ARG A 106 17.82 22.51 -21.24
CA ARG A 106 16.71 23.04 -20.42
C ARG A 106 15.55 23.59 -21.26
N THR A 107 15.79 23.92 -22.52
CA THR A 107 14.77 24.41 -23.46
C THR A 107 14.39 23.35 -24.51
N GLY A 108 14.82 22.09 -24.33
CA GLY A 108 14.39 20.97 -25.17
C GLY A 108 15.40 20.45 -26.19
N LEU A 109 16.62 21.00 -26.29
CA LEU A 109 17.70 20.30 -27.00
C LEU A 109 18.09 19.03 -26.23
N SER A 110 18.76 18.10 -26.88
CA SER A 110 19.20 16.87 -26.23
C SER A 110 20.68 16.82 -25.87
N ASP A 111 21.44 17.82 -26.29
CA ASP A 111 22.84 18.01 -25.96
C ASP A 111 23.15 19.51 -26.02
N ASP A 112 24.08 19.96 -25.19
CA ASP A 112 24.56 21.35 -25.14
C ASP A 112 25.86 21.54 -25.93
N VAL A 113 26.47 20.46 -26.39
CA VAL A 113 27.66 20.47 -27.25
C VAL A 113 27.25 20.39 -28.70
N ILE A 114 27.49 21.47 -29.44
CA ILE A 114 27.25 21.55 -30.89
C ILE A 114 28.60 21.70 -31.58
N TYR A 115 29.00 20.74 -32.42
CA TYR A 115 30.26 20.80 -33.18
C TYR A 115 30.14 21.49 -34.54
N GLY A 116 28.98 21.37 -35.17
CA GLY A 116 28.72 21.79 -36.53
C GLY A 116 27.23 22.00 -36.77
N ILE A 117 26.91 22.89 -37.71
CA ILE A 117 25.54 23.27 -38.06
C ILE A 117 25.44 23.28 -39.58
N LEU A 118 24.49 22.53 -40.14
CA LEU A 118 24.13 22.57 -41.55
C LEU A 118 22.62 22.77 -41.66
N ALA A 119 22.15 23.54 -42.64
CA ALA A 119 20.72 23.64 -42.95
C ALA A 119 20.34 22.74 -44.12
N ASP A 120 19.20 22.08 -44.06
CA ASP A 120 18.61 21.37 -45.20
C ASP A 120 17.77 22.31 -46.08
N ALA A 121 17.09 21.76 -47.10
CA ALA A 121 16.25 22.53 -48.01
C ALA A 121 14.93 23.01 -47.36
N GLU A 122 14.48 22.31 -46.31
CA GLU A 122 13.27 22.63 -45.55
C GLU A 122 13.55 23.63 -44.41
N ASN A 123 14.81 23.99 -44.20
CA ASN A 123 15.32 24.88 -43.16
C ASN A 123 15.32 24.27 -41.76
N ASN A 124 15.33 22.95 -41.67
CA ASN A 124 15.77 22.31 -40.45
C ASN A 124 17.30 22.43 -40.33
N LEU A 125 17.75 22.61 -39.10
CA LEU A 125 19.17 22.61 -38.76
C LEU A 125 19.59 21.23 -38.32
N TRP A 126 20.64 20.72 -38.93
CA TRP A 126 21.31 19.49 -38.58
C TRP A 126 22.55 19.81 -37.77
N LEU A 127 22.56 19.36 -36.52
CA LEU A 127 23.56 19.66 -35.50
C LEU A 127 24.29 18.38 -35.13
N SER A 128 25.61 18.37 -35.22
CA SER A 128 26.43 17.26 -34.73
C SER A 128 26.85 17.48 -33.27
N THR A 129 26.61 16.50 -32.40
CA THR A 129 26.78 16.63 -30.94
C THR A 129 27.61 15.48 -30.34
N ASN A 130 27.69 15.38 -29.01
CA ASN A 130 28.23 14.18 -28.35
C ASN A 130 27.20 13.06 -28.25
N TYR A 131 25.92 13.42 -28.29
CA TYR A 131 24.78 12.52 -28.23
C TYR A 131 24.10 12.34 -29.60
N GLY A 132 24.90 12.12 -30.64
CA GLY A 132 24.43 11.82 -31.98
C GLY A 132 24.24 13.05 -32.88
N LEU A 133 23.32 12.91 -33.83
CA LEU A 133 22.95 13.96 -34.77
C LEU A 133 21.56 14.48 -34.43
N MET A 134 21.37 15.79 -34.43
CA MET A 134 20.12 16.42 -34.04
C MET A 134 19.55 17.22 -35.19
N ARG A 135 18.28 16.96 -35.55
CA ARG A 135 17.48 17.78 -36.46
C ARG A 135 16.61 18.72 -35.62
N PHE A 136 16.87 20.02 -35.73
CA PHE A 136 16.14 21.08 -35.04
C PHE A 136 15.36 21.93 -36.05
N ASN A 137 14.05 22.05 -35.85
CA ASN A 137 13.22 22.93 -36.66
C ASN A 137 13.02 24.26 -35.93
N PRO A 138 13.55 25.39 -36.47
CA PRO A 138 13.53 26.67 -35.78
C PRO A 138 12.14 27.34 -35.73
N GLU A 139 11.19 26.93 -36.56
CA GLU A 139 9.83 27.49 -36.62
C GLU A 139 8.92 26.87 -35.55
N THR A 140 9.01 25.55 -35.40
CA THR A 140 8.20 24.77 -34.43
C THR A 140 8.91 24.57 -33.09
N GLY A 141 10.24 24.72 -33.05
CA GLY A 141 11.07 24.35 -31.90
C GLY A 141 11.22 22.84 -31.71
N SER A 142 10.76 22.01 -32.65
CA SER A 142 10.85 20.55 -32.54
C SER A 142 12.28 20.06 -32.72
N VAL A 143 12.62 19.03 -31.96
CA VAL A 143 13.95 18.40 -31.92
C VAL A 143 13.78 16.90 -32.16
N ARG A 144 14.55 16.35 -33.09
CA ARG A 144 14.68 14.91 -33.32
C ARG A 144 16.15 14.52 -33.27
N ASN A 145 16.48 13.49 -32.48
CA ASN A 145 17.84 12.95 -32.43
C ASN A 145 17.94 11.63 -33.15
N PHE A 146 19.09 11.46 -33.79
CA PHE A 146 19.58 10.24 -34.40
C PHE A 146 20.82 9.80 -33.63
N THR A 147 20.87 8.55 -33.24
CA THR A 147 21.86 7.90 -32.39
C THR A 147 22.28 6.57 -33.04
N VAL A 148 23.11 5.79 -32.36
CA VAL A 148 23.52 4.45 -32.84
C VAL A 148 22.32 3.52 -33.11
N GLU A 149 21.22 3.70 -32.38
CA GLU A 149 19.99 2.94 -32.57
C GLU A 149 19.29 3.25 -33.91
N ASP A 150 19.52 4.42 -34.52
CA ASP A 150 19.00 4.77 -35.85
C ASP A 150 20.02 4.45 -36.98
N GLY A 151 21.12 3.78 -36.65
CA GLY A 151 22.13 3.35 -37.61
C GLY A 151 23.38 4.23 -37.68
N LEU A 152 23.56 5.20 -36.77
CA LEU A 152 24.85 5.89 -36.67
C LEU A 152 25.95 4.91 -36.20
N PRO A 153 27.20 5.04 -36.70
CA PRO A 153 28.31 4.17 -36.28
C PRO A 153 28.78 4.44 -34.84
N ILE A 154 28.59 5.68 -34.36
CA ILE A 154 28.85 6.15 -33.00
C ILE A 154 28.06 7.46 -32.77
N ASN A 155 27.75 7.77 -31.50
CA ASN A 155 27.07 9.01 -31.13
C ASN A 155 27.98 10.25 -31.15
N GLU A 156 29.27 10.08 -30.87
CA GLU A 156 30.20 11.21 -30.71
C GLU A 156 30.74 11.71 -32.06
N PHE A 157 30.43 12.97 -32.37
CA PHE A 157 30.95 13.68 -33.54
C PHE A 157 32.17 14.55 -33.21
N ASN A 158 32.88 14.98 -34.25
CA ASN A 158 34.10 15.77 -34.10
C ASN A 158 33.93 17.24 -34.46
N LEU A 159 34.66 18.08 -33.73
CA LEU A 159 34.79 19.51 -34.02
C LEU A 159 35.26 19.72 -35.48
N ARG A 160 34.61 20.65 -36.19
CA ARG A 160 34.92 21.03 -37.59
C ARG A 160 34.75 19.92 -38.64
N ALA A 161 34.22 18.77 -38.26
CA ALA A 161 34.01 17.66 -39.18
C ALA A 161 32.58 17.71 -39.74
N TYR A 162 32.25 18.74 -40.52
CA TYR A 162 30.95 18.85 -41.17
C TYR A 162 31.06 19.56 -42.52
N ALA A 163 30.30 19.08 -43.52
CA ALA A 163 30.25 19.69 -44.84
C ALA A 163 28.92 19.40 -45.53
N LYS A 164 28.46 20.30 -46.40
CA LYS A 164 27.29 20.10 -47.26
C LYS A 164 27.71 20.22 -48.71
N ARG A 165 27.33 19.24 -49.53
CA ARG A 165 27.54 19.26 -50.98
C ARG A 165 26.41 20.02 -51.68
N LYS A 166 26.67 20.49 -52.91
CA LYS A 166 25.72 21.29 -53.70
C LYS A 166 24.38 20.60 -53.95
N ASP A 167 24.38 19.28 -54.04
CA ASP A 167 23.16 18.48 -54.23
C ASP A 167 22.35 18.28 -52.95
N GLY A 168 22.84 18.75 -51.79
CA GLY A 168 22.14 18.64 -50.52
C GLY A 168 22.68 17.55 -49.60
N THR A 169 23.54 16.65 -50.08
CA THR A 169 24.17 15.62 -49.22
C THR A 169 24.96 16.29 -48.09
N MET A 170 24.71 15.85 -46.86
CA MET A 170 25.42 16.29 -45.67
C MET A 170 26.43 15.25 -45.24
N PHE A 171 27.56 15.73 -44.73
CA PHE A 171 28.66 14.94 -44.22
C PHE A 171 28.98 15.39 -42.81
N PHE A 172 29.08 14.45 -41.89
CA PHE A 172 29.49 14.69 -40.51
C PHE A 172 30.53 13.63 -40.10
N GLY A 173 31.70 14.07 -39.64
CA GLY A 173 32.78 13.20 -39.20
C GLY A 173 32.66 12.86 -37.73
N SER A 174 32.90 11.60 -37.42
CA SER A 174 32.89 11.02 -36.08
C SER A 174 34.23 10.36 -35.78
N LEU A 175 34.41 9.88 -34.54
CA LEU A 175 35.59 9.07 -34.18
C LEU A 175 35.65 7.73 -34.94
N ARG A 176 34.54 7.25 -35.50
CA ARG A 176 34.45 5.98 -36.26
C ARG A 176 34.20 6.22 -37.76
N GLY A 177 34.72 7.32 -38.30
CA GLY A 177 34.67 7.62 -39.73
C GLY A 177 33.62 8.67 -40.08
N LEU A 178 33.13 8.62 -41.33
CA LEU A 178 32.29 9.65 -41.93
C LEU A 178 30.83 9.17 -42.03
N VAL A 179 29.91 9.97 -41.52
CA VAL A 179 28.47 9.81 -41.73
C VAL A 179 28.07 10.69 -42.90
N ALA A 180 27.38 10.11 -43.90
CA ALA A 180 26.89 10.82 -45.06
C ALA A 180 25.44 10.43 -45.34
N PHE A 181 24.58 11.42 -45.59
CA PHE A 181 23.17 11.19 -45.90
C PHE A 181 22.58 12.37 -46.67
N HIS A 182 21.45 12.15 -47.33
CA HIS A 182 20.65 13.23 -47.89
C HIS A 182 19.41 13.47 -47.00
N PRO A 183 19.18 14.69 -46.45
CA PRO A 183 18.09 14.94 -45.51
C PRO A 183 16.69 14.56 -46.01
N SER A 184 16.43 14.73 -47.30
CA SER A 184 15.11 14.40 -47.89
C SER A 184 14.86 12.90 -48.04
N GLU A 185 15.86 12.04 -47.83
CA GLU A 185 15.68 10.59 -47.82
C GLU A 185 15.13 10.08 -46.48
N PHE A 186 15.18 10.91 -45.43
CA PHE A 186 14.55 10.59 -44.16
C PHE A 186 13.05 10.81 -44.25
N VAL A 187 12.30 9.71 -44.20
CA VAL A 187 10.85 9.73 -44.04
C VAL A 187 10.53 9.45 -42.57
N ASP A 188 9.90 10.41 -41.91
CA ASP A 188 9.36 10.21 -40.56
C ASP A 188 8.29 9.10 -40.63
N ASN A 189 8.29 8.13 -39.71
CA ASN A 189 7.29 7.07 -39.65
C ASN A 189 5.99 7.62 -39.01
N PRO A 190 4.91 7.86 -39.79
CA PRO A 190 3.68 8.41 -39.25
C PRO A 190 2.80 7.34 -38.59
N VAL A 191 3.20 6.06 -38.63
CA VAL A 191 2.34 4.95 -38.21
C VAL A 191 2.42 4.79 -36.68
N PRO A 192 1.30 4.98 -35.95
CA PRO A 192 1.26 4.71 -34.53
C PRO A 192 1.41 3.22 -34.24
N PRO A 193 2.27 2.81 -33.28
CA PRO A 193 2.46 1.40 -32.97
C PRO A 193 1.27 0.87 -32.15
N PRO A 194 0.67 -0.27 -32.51
CA PRO A 194 -0.28 -0.92 -31.62
C PRO A 194 0.45 -1.41 -30.38
N VAL A 195 -0.09 -1.10 -29.20
CA VAL A 195 0.43 -1.62 -27.93
C VAL A 195 -0.33 -2.88 -27.52
N ARG A 196 0.37 -3.85 -26.92
CA ARG A 196 -0.19 -5.08 -26.36
C ARG A 196 0.41 -5.37 -25.00
N ILE A 197 -0.37 -6.05 -24.16
CA ILE A 197 0.10 -6.61 -22.90
C ILE A 197 0.45 -8.07 -23.21
N THR A 198 1.74 -8.40 -23.18
CA THR A 198 2.28 -9.69 -23.65
C THR A 198 2.61 -10.63 -22.49
N GLY A 199 2.67 -10.12 -21.26
CA GLY A 199 2.97 -10.92 -20.08
C GLY A 199 2.33 -10.36 -18.83
N LEU A 200 2.04 -11.26 -17.89
CA LEU A 200 1.54 -10.96 -16.56
C LEU A 200 2.36 -11.76 -15.56
N ASN A 201 2.99 -11.08 -14.61
CA ASN A 201 3.54 -11.72 -13.42
C ASN A 201 2.71 -11.31 -12.21
N VAL A 202 2.45 -12.26 -11.32
CA VAL A 202 1.74 -12.06 -10.06
C VAL A 202 2.64 -12.52 -8.93
N ASN A 203 2.93 -11.61 -7.99
CA ASN A 203 3.86 -11.82 -6.88
C ASN A 203 5.25 -12.32 -7.30
N GLY A 204 5.73 -11.87 -8.47
CA GLY A 204 7.04 -12.25 -9.00
C GLY A 204 7.02 -13.48 -9.92
N GLU A 205 5.95 -14.26 -9.92
CA GLU A 205 5.83 -15.47 -10.74
C GLU A 205 5.06 -15.19 -12.05
N PRO A 206 5.52 -15.69 -13.21
CA PRO A 206 4.81 -15.54 -14.47
C PRO A 206 3.50 -16.34 -14.47
N VAL A 207 2.44 -15.74 -14.98
CA VAL A 207 1.11 -16.35 -15.13
C VAL A 207 0.86 -16.66 -16.60
N GLN A 208 0.43 -17.88 -16.88
CA GLN A 208 0.17 -18.36 -18.25
C GLN A 208 -1.23 -18.94 -18.38
N TYR A 209 -1.76 -18.92 -19.61
CA TYR A 209 -3.02 -19.60 -19.88
C TYR A 209 -2.90 -21.11 -19.61
N GLY A 210 -3.87 -21.68 -18.88
CA GLY A 210 -3.89 -23.10 -18.53
C GLY A 210 -3.00 -23.49 -17.35
N ASP A 211 -2.41 -22.51 -16.65
CA ASP A 211 -1.65 -22.77 -15.44
C ASP A 211 -2.54 -23.12 -14.22
N SER A 212 -1.91 -23.48 -13.10
CA SER A 212 -2.60 -23.83 -11.86
C SER A 212 -3.20 -22.64 -11.12
N THR A 213 -2.90 -21.39 -11.53
CA THR A 213 -3.41 -20.18 -10.88
C THR A 213 -4.86 -19.91 -11.28
N GLY A 214 -5.25 -20.28 -12.51
CA GLY A 214 -6.59 -20.05 -13.05
C GLY A 214 -6.94 -18.57 -13.21
N ILE A 215 -5.95 -17.67 -13.22
CA ILE A 215 -6.15 -16.22 -13.38
C ILE A 215 -6.53 -15.89 -14.84
N LEU A 216 -5.89 -16.56 -15.79
CA LEU A 216 -6.07 -16.35 -17.22
C LEU A 216 -6.93 -17.46 -17.84
N ASN A 217 -8.04 -17.07 -18.47
CA ASN A 217 -8.92 -17.99 -19.23
C ASN A 217 -8.54 -18.11 -20.71
N GLN A 218 -7.62 -17.27 -21.19
CA GLN A 218 -7.00 -17.25 -22.50
C GLN A 218 -5.68 -16.47 -22.39
N GLU A 219 -4.89 -16.39 -23.46
CA GLU A 219 -3.65 -15.61 -23.45
C GLU A 219 -3.90 -14.16 -23.00
N ILE A 220 -2.92 -13.58 -22.29
CA ILE A 220 -3.03 -12.25 -21.68
C ILE A 220 -3.34 -11.16 -22.72
N GLU A 221 -2.81 -11.29 -23.93
CA GLU A 221 -3.00 -10.36 -25.05
C GLU A 221 -4.48 -10.19 -25.44
N TYR A 222 -5.28 -11.25 -25.27
CA TYR A 222 -6.70 -11.24 -25.62
C TYR A 222 -7.59 -11.08 -24.38
N THR A 223 -7.02 -11.08 -23.17
CA THR A 223 -7.79 -11.10 -21.92
C THR A 223 -8.34 -9.71 -21.60
N PRO A 224 -9.67 -9.50 -21.57
CA PRO A 224 -10.25 -8.19 -21.29
C PRO A 224 -10.28 -7.85 -19.79
N ALA A 225 -10.27 -8.88 -18.92
CA ALA A 225 -10.35 -8.72 -17.49
C ALA A 225 -9.71 -9.88 -16.74
N ILE A 226 -9.02 -9.58 -15.64
CA ILE A 226 -8.48 -10.55 -14.69
C ILE A 226 -9.06 -10.34 -13.28
N LYS A 227 -9.18 -11.43 -12.53
CA LYS A 227 -9.58 -11.43 -11.13
C LYS A 227 -8.44 -11.98 -10.30
N LEU A 228 -8.07 -11.25 -9.27
CA LEU A 228 -6.96 -11.58 -8.37
C LEU A 228 -7.50 -11.80 -6.96
N LEU A 229 -6.97 -12.80 -6.27
CA LEU A 229 -7.21 -12.97 -4.84
C LEU A 229 -6.52 -11.85 -4.05
N PHE A 230 -6.95 -11.65 -2.79
CA PHE A 230 -6.32 -10.66 -1.91
C PHE A 230 -4.80 -10.86 -1.75
N SER A 231 -4.34 -12.11 -1.77
CA SER A 231 -2.92 -12.46 -1.68
C SER A 231 -2.15 -12.25 -2.99
N GLN A 232 -2.83 -12.07 -4.11
CA GLN A 232 -2.28 -11.91 -5.47
C GLN A 232 -2.27 -10.43 -5.88
N ASN A 233 -1.82 -9.56 -4.98
CA ASN A 233 -2.02 -8.11 -5.10
C ASN A 233 -0.79 -7.34 -5.60
N SER A 234 0.30 -8.02 -5.94
CA SER A 234 1.45 -7.41 -6.63
C SER A 234 1.51 -7.95 -8.05
N ILE A 235 1.41 -7.05 -9.03
CA ILE A 235 1.36 -7.41 -10.45
C ILE A 235 2.44 -6.67 -11.25
N THR A 236 2.98 -7.35 -12.25
CA THR A 236 3.83 -6.77 -13.28
C THR A 236 3.22 -7.08 -14.64
N LEU A 237 2.99 -6.05 -15.45
CA LEU A 237 2.48 -6.19 -16.81
C LEU A 237 3.62 -5.94 -17.78
N GLN A 238 3.90 -6.91 -18.63
CA GLN A 238 4.86 -6.76 -19.72
C GLN A 238 4.16 -6.18 -20.94
N LEU A 239 4.79 -5.18 -21.54
CA LEU A 239 4.25 -4.36 -22.60
C LEU A 239 5.05 -4.59 -23.87
N SER A 240 4.38 -4.50 -25.01
CA SER A 240 5.06 -4.50 -26.30
C SER A 240 4.38 -3.54 -27.25
N ALA A 241 5.17 -2.63 -27.82
CA ALA A 241 4.78 -1.84 -28.97
C ALA A 241 5.12 -2.64 -30.22
N LEU A 242 4.14 -2.92 -31.07
CA LEU A 242 4.31 -3.72 -32.30
C LEU A 242 4.91 -2.87 -33.42
N GLU A 243 6.07 -2.27 -33.15
CA GLU A 243 6.94 -1.63 -34.12
C GLU A 243 8.36 -2.16 -33.90
N TYR A 244 8.87 -2.82 -34.94
CA TYR A 244 10.11 -3.58 -34.88
C TYR A 244 11.31 -2.84 -35.45
N SER A 245 11.11 -1.66 -36.05
CA SER A 245 12.17 -0.89 -36.72
C SER A 245 13.24 -0.43 -35.73
N ILE A 246 12.83 0.19 -34.61
CA ILE A 246 13.75 0.63 -33.54
C ILE A 246 13.13 0.37 -32.15
N PRO A 247 13.06 -0.89 -31.68
CA PRO A 247 12.33 -1.25 -30.45
C PRO A 247 12.83 -0.52 -29.20
N ALA A 248 14.13 -0.23 -29.12
CA ALA A 248 14.76 0.46 -27.98
C ALA A 248 14.30 1.91 -27.80
N LYS A 249 13.73 2.53 -28.84
CA LYS A 249 13.20 3.89 -28.80
C LYS A 249 11.68 3.96 -28.61
N ASN A 250 11.03 2.81 -28.52
CA ASN A 250 9.61 2.77 -28.21
C ASN A 250 9.41 3.28 -26.79
N ARG A 251 8.43 4.18 -26.63
CA ARG A 251 8.10 4.78 -25.34
C ARG A 251 6.69 4.42 -24.94
N PHE A 252 6.48 4.23 -23.66
CA PHE A 252 5.20 3.87 -23.07
C PHE A 252 4.74 4.98 -22.12
N GLN A 253 3.43 5.17 -22.09
CA GLN A 253 2.74 5.86 -21.01
C GLN A 253 1.60 4.96 -20.56
N TYR A 254 1.48 4.77 -19.25
CA TYR A 254 0.42 3.98 -18.66
C TYR A 254 -0.06 4.60 -17.37
N TYR A 255 -1.23 4.18 -16.91
CA TYR A 255 -1.73 4.45 -15.57
C TYR A 255 -2.77 3.42 -15.17
N LEU A 256 -2.97 3.29 -13.86
CA LEU A 256 -3.97 2.40 -13.29
C LEU A 256 -5.14 3.21 -12.75
N GLN A 257 -6.20 3.32 -13.55
CA GLN A 257 -7.43 3.99 -13.14
C GLN A 257 -8.00 3.30 -11.90
N GLY A 258 -8.21 4.08 -10.84
CA GLY A 258 -8.65 3.60 -9.52
C GLY A 258 -7.53 3.60 -8.47
N ALA A 259 -6.26 3.60 -8.89
CA ALA A 259 -5.11 3.86 -8.03
C ALA A 259 -4.49 5.25 -8.31
N GLU A 260 -4.48 5.65 -9.57
CA GLU A 260 -3.85 6.88 -10.07
C GLU A 260 -4.88 7.78 -10.77
N ARG A 261 -4.57 9.09 -10.85
CA ARG A 261 -5.42 10.11 -11.52
C ARG A 261 -4.83 10.65 -12.83
N GLU A 262 -3.52 10.55 -13.00
CA GLU A 262 -2.78 11.10 -14.14
C GLU A 262 -1.93 10.00 -14.78
N TRP A 263 -1.53 10.23 -16.03
CA TRP A 263 -0.61 9.33 -16.74
C TRP A 263 0.75 9.34 -16.07
N ALA A 264 1.39 8.17 -15.98
CA ALA A 264 2.79 8.09 -15.58
C ALA A 264 3.69 8.85 -16.57
N HIS A 265 4.89 9.22 -16.11
CA HIS A 265 5.92 9.77 -16.98
C HIS A 265 6.26 8.78 -18.11
N THR A 266 6.63 9.33 -19.25
CA THR A 266 7.08 8.55 -20.41
C THR A 266 8.29 7.69 -20.04
N THR A 267 8.19 6.38 -20.27
CA THR A 267 9.28 5.43 -20.00
C THR A 267 9.61 4.61 -21.24
N THR A 268 10.85 4.13 -21.34
CA THR A 268 11.27 3.11 -22.33
C THR A 268 11.22 1.70 -21.76
N ASP A 269 10.96 1.56 -20.44
CA ASP A 269 10.81 0.26 -19.79
C ASP A 269 9.52 -0.41 -20.28
N PRO A 270 9.60 -1.61 -20.91
CA PRO A 270 8.42 -2.33 -21.37
C PRO A 270 7.69 -3.06 -20.23
N GLN A 271 7.77 -2.56 -18.99
CA GLN A 271 7.11 -3.16 -17.83
C GLN A 271 6.40 -2.12 -16.98
N ALA A 272 5.20 -2.46 -16.51
CA ALA A 272 4.44 -1.68 -15.55
C ALA A 272 4.27 -2.47 -14.24
N ASN A 273 4.79 -1.93 -13.14
CA ASN A 273 4.84 -2.59 -11.85
C ASN A 273 3.88 -1.94 -10.85
N TYR A 274 2.98 -2.73 -10.27
CA TYR A 274 2.06 -2.30 -9.22
C TYR A 274 2.16 -3.23 -8.02
N LEU A 275 2.57 -2.69 -6.88
CA LEU A 275 2.77 -3.44 -5.64
C LEU A 275 1.61 -3.21 -4.67
N ASN A 276 1.23 -4.26 -3.94
CA ASN A 276 0.27 -4.19 -2.82
C ASN A 276 -1.05 -3.49 -3.15
N LEU A 277 -1.66 -3.82 -4.29
CA LEU A 277 -2.97 -3.29 -4.67
C LEU A 277 -4.02 -3.59 -3.61
N ALA A 278 -4.80 -2.57 -3.24
CA ALA A 278 -5.91 -2.74 -2.32
C ALA A 278 -7.06 -3.53 -3.00
N PRO A 279 -7.97 -4.16 -2.22
CA PRO A 279 -9.19 -4.71 -2.78
C PRO A 279 -9.99 -3.65 -3.51
N GLY A 280 -10.34 -3.91 -4.77
CA GLY A 280 -10.94 -2.88 -5.62
C GLY A 280 -11.06 -3.31 -7.07
N LYS A 281 -11.63 -2.41 -7.87
CA LYS A 281 -11.70 -2.53 -9.33
C LYS A 281 -10.81 -1.47 -9.94
N TYR A 282 -9.95 -1.90 -10.84
CA TYR A 282 -8.98 -1.07 -11.53
C TYR A 282 -9.09 -1.28 -13.03
N THR A 283 -8.67 -0.28 -13.79
CA THR A 283 -8.47 -0.42 -15.24
C THR A 283 -7.08 0.07 -15.57
N PHE A 284 -6.19 -0.85 -15.94
CA PHE A 284 -4.88 -0.50 -16.47
C PHE A 284 -5.06 -0.01 -17.90
N ILE A 285 -4.45 1.12 -18.24
CA ILE A 285 -4.54 1.73 -19.57
C ILE A 285 -3.12 2.09 -20.00
N VAL A 286 -2.75 1.68 -21.21
CA VAL A 286 -1.42 1.91 -21.79
C VAL A 286 -1.54 2.40 -23.23
N LYS A 287 -0.64 3.31 -23.60
CA LYS A 287 -0.37 3.72 -24.99
C LYS A 287 1.13 3.64 -25.26
N ALA A 288 1.47 3.42 -26.52
CA ALA A 288 2.86 3.37 -26.98
C ALA A 288 3.13 4.51 -27.97
N CYS A 289 4.40 4.85 -28.09
CA CYS A 289 4.95 5.84 -28.99
C CYS A 289 6.05 5.16 -29.80
N ASN A 290 6.04 5.36 -31.13
CA ASN A 290 7.12 4.89 -31.99
C ASN A 290 8.43 5.66 -31.74
N SER A 291 9.50 5.25 -32.43
CA SER A 291 10.80 5.94 -32.40
C SER A 291 10.72 7.42 -32.77
N ASP A 292 9.69 7.80 -33.54
CA ASP A 292 9.55 9.11 -34.18
C ASP A 292 8.64 10.06 -33.42
N GLY A 293 8.05 9.63 -32.30
CA GLY A 293 7.21 10.48 -31.45
C GLY A 293 5.71 10.35 -31.68
N VAL A 294 5.27 9.46 -32.57
CA VAL A 294 3.85 9.24 -32.88
C VAL A 294 3.24 8.28 -31.87
N TRP A 295 2.24 8.77 -31.14
CA TRP A 295 1.52 8.02 -30.10
C TRP A 295 0.35 7.22 -30.68
N SER A 296 0.07 6.06 -30.08
CA SER A 296 -1.08 5.24 -30.44
C SER A 296 -2.41 5.94 -30.15
N ASP A 297 -3.29 6.00 -31.15
CA ASP A 297 -4.63 6.60 -31.04
C ASP A 297 -5.55 5.81 -30.10
N THR A 298 -5.48 4.47 -30.15
CA THR A 298 -6.30 3.57 -29.33
C THR A 298 -5.45 2.96 -28.21
N PRO A 299 -5.63 3.37 -26.95
CA PRO A 299 -4.92 2.74 -25.84
C PRO A 299 -5.42 1.31 -25.61
N THR A 300 -4.54 0.44 -25.14
CA THR A 300 -4.93 -0.90 -24.67
C THR A 300 -5.29 -0.84 -23.21
N SER A 301 -6.34 -1.56 -22.82
CA SER A 301 -6.81 -1.56 -21.44
C SER A 301 -7.05 -2.97 -20.91
N LEU A 302 -6.73 -3.19 -19.63
CA LEU A 302 -6.98 -4.43 -18.90
C LEU A 302 -7.75 -4.12 -17.60
N LYS A 303 -8.92 -4.73 -17.43
CA LYS A 303 -9.69 -4.59 -16.18
C LYS A 303 -9.14 -5.56 -15.13
N ILE A 304 -8.81 -5.04 -13.95
CA ILE A 304 -8.20 -5.81 -12.86
C ILE A 304 -9.11 -5.70 -11.64
N THR A 305 -9.55 -6.83 -11.10
CA THR A 305 -10.36 -6.86 -9.87
C THR A 305 -9.63 -7.62 -8.78
N VAL A 306 -9.26 -6.92 -7.70
CA VAL A 306 -8.66 -7.53 -6.50
C VAL A 306 -9.78 -7.82 -5.50
N LEU A 307 -9.98 -9.11 -5.20
CA LEU A 307 -11.02 -9.56 -4.29
C LEU A 307 -10.68 -9.22 -2.83
N PRO A 308 -11.67 -8.88 -1.98
CA PRO A 308 -11.44 -8.69 -0.55
C PRO A 308 -11.06 -10.02 0.13
N PRO A 309 -10.32 -9.95 1.25
CA PRO A 309 -9.96 -11.14 2.00
C PRO A 309 -11.19 -11.84 2.59
N TRP A 310 -11.10 -13.16 2.78
CA TRP A 310 -12.21 -13.99 3.24
C TRP A 310 -12.80 -13.54 4.58
N TYR A 311 -11.97 -13.02 5.50
CA TYR A 311 -12.39 -12.53 6.82
C TYR A 311 -13.17 -11.20 6.78
N ARG A 312 -13.21 -10.51 5.63
CA ARG A 312 -14.06 -9.33 5.40
C ARG A 312 -15.30 -9.61 4.56
N THR A 313 -15.63 -10.89 4.36
CA THR A 313 -16.85 -11.28 3.63
C THR A 313 -18.08 -11.16 4.53
N ARG A 314 -19.27 -11.00 3.92
CA ARG A 314 -20.55 -10.99 4.66
C ARG A 314 -20.75 -12.26 5.50
N TRP A 315 -20.29 -13.40 5.00
CA TRP A 315 -20.34 -14.68 5.72
C TRP A 315 -19.41 -14.71 6.93
N ALA A 316 -18.21 -14.13 6.84
CA ALA A 316 -17.33 -13.99 8.00
C ALA A 316 -17.98 -13.14 9.10
N TYR A 317 -18.65 -12.04 8.75
CA TYR A 317 -19.40 -11.23 9.72
C TYR A 317 -20.58 -12.00 10.35
N LEU A 318 -21.30 -12.82 9.59
CA LEU A 318 -22.33 -13.70 10.15
C LEU A 318 -21.75 -14.72 11.13
N LEU A 319 -20.60 -15.30 10.80
CA LEU A 319 -19.90 -16.24 11.68
C LEU A 319 -19.40 -15.56 12.96
N TYR A 320 -18.89 -14.33 12.87
CA TYR A 320 -18.52 -13.52 14.03
C TYR A 320 -19.73 -13.20 14.92
N ALA A 321 -20.88 -12.84 14.32
CA ALA A 321 -22.10 -12.60 15.06
C ALA A 321 -22.60 -13.87 15.78
N PHE A 322 -22.52 -15.03 15.11
CA PHE A 322 -22.89 -16.31 15.71
C PHE A 322 -21.94 -16.73 16.83
N GLY A 323 -20.64 -16.54 16.63
CA GLY A 323 -19.62 -16.78 17.67
C GLY A 323 -19.82 -15.90 18.89
N LEU A 324 -20.10 -14.61 18.69
CA LEU A 324 -20.41 -13.67 19.76
C LEU A 324 -21.71 -14.06 20.50
N GLY A 325 -22.77 -14.39 19.77
CA GLY A 325 -24.03 -14.87 20.35
C GLY A 325 -23.85 -16.16 21.15
N GLY A 326 -23.06 -17.10 20.64
CA GLY A 326 -22.67 -18.32 21.33
C GLY A 326 -21.89 -18.04 22.62
N ALA A 327 -20.90 -17.15 22.57
CA ALA A 327 -20.13 -16.76 23.76
C ALA A 327 -21.01 -16.13 24.84
N VAL A 328 -21.93 -15.23 24.46
CA VAL A 328 -22.92 -14.63 25.37
C VAL A 328 -23.84 -15.71 25.95
N PHE A 329 -24.32 -16.65 25.13
CA PHE A 329 -25.16 -17.75 25.59
C PHE A 329 -24.44 -18.69 26.57
N PHE A 330 -23.19 -19.05 26.28
CA PHE A 330 -22.37 -19.88 27.19
C PHE A 330 -22.08 -19.16 28.49
N PHE A 331 -21.76 -17.87 28.44
CA PHE A 331 -21.56 -17.05 29.63
C PHE A 331 -22.84 -16.98 30.48
N TYR A 332 -23.98 -16.73 29.85
CA TYR A 332 -25.29 -16.74 30.52
C TYR A 332 -25.60 -18.11 31.15
N ARG A 333 -25.40 -19.21 30.41
CA ARG A 333 -25.59 -20.58 30.92
C ARG A 333 -24.67 -20.88 32.10
N TYR A 334 -23.42 -20.44 32.04
CA TYR A 334 -22.45 -20.60 33.13
C TYR A 334 -22.88 -19.83 34.37
N GLN A 335 -23.29 -18.57 34.22
CA GLN A 335 -23.78 -17.74 35.32
C GLN A 335 -25.06 -18.33 35.96
N LEU A 336 -25.97 -18.85 35.14
CA LEU A 336 -27.19 -19.52 35.61
C LEU A 336 -26.87 -20.78 36.42
N ARG A 337 -25.92 -21.61 35.96
CA ARG A 337 -25.47 -22.80 36.70
C ARG A 337 -24.85 -22.44 38.04
N GLN A 338 -24.04 -21.38 38.09
CA GLN A 338 -23.47 -20.85 39.33
C GLN A 338 -24.57 -20.43 40.32
N GLN A 339 -25.60 -19.70 39.85
CA GLN A 339 -26.72 -19.30 40.70
C GLN A 339 -27.52 -20.49 41.23
N LEU A 340 -27.82 -21.47 40.38
CA LEU A 340 -28.53 -22.69 40.78
C LEU A 340 -27.73 -23.49 41.83
N ALA A 341 -26.43 -23.66 41.62
CA ALA A 341 -25.55 -24.36 42.56
C ALA A 341 -25.47 -23.66 43.93
N LEU A 342 -25.52 -22.33 43.95
CA LEU A 342 -25.56 -21.56 45.20
C LEU A 342 -26.87 -21.77 45.97
N VAL A 343 -28.00 -21.79 45.26
CA VAL A 343 -29.32 -22.05 45.87
C VAL A 343 -29.39 -23.47 46.42
N GLU A 344 -28.91 -24.47 45.68
CA GLU A 344 -28.90 -25.86 46.11
C GLU A 344 -28.05 -26.07 47.36
N ASN A 345 -26.85 -25.47 47.42
CA ASN A 345 -25.99 -25.51 48.60
C ASN A 345 -26.62 -24.88 49.84
N ARG A 346 -27.40 -23.79 49.70
CA ARG A 346 -28.13 -23.20 50.82
C ARG A 346 -29.19 -24.15 51.36
N ARG A 347 -29.98 -24.74 50.46
CA ARG A 347 -31.00 -25.73 50.83
C ARG A 347 -30.39 -26.94 51.53
N LEU A 348 -29.25 -27.42 51.05
CA LEU A 348 -28.53 -28.53 51.67
C LEU A 348 -28.08 -28.19 53.10
N LYS A 349 -27.58 -26.97 53.32
CA LYS A 349 -27.18 -26.48 54.65
C LYS A 349 -28.36 -26.36 55.61
N GLU A 350 -29.50 -25.87 55.15
CA GLU A 350 -30.72 -25.78 55.96
C GLU A 350 -31.20 -27.16 56.44
N VAL A 351 -31.23 -28.14 55.52
CA VAL A 351 -31.59 -29.52 55.86
C VAL A 351 -30.60 -30.13 56.86
N ASN A 352 -29.29 -29.95 56.64
CA ASN A 352 -28.27 -30.46 57.56
C ASN A 352 -28.37 -29.81 58.95
N HIS A 353 -28.59 -28.49 59.01
CA HIS A 353 -28.76 -27.78 60.28
C HIS A 353 -29.99 -28.28 61.05
N PHE A 354 -31.11 -28.49 60.34
CA PHE A 354 -32.32 -29.06 60.92
C PHE A 354 -32.08 -30.46 61.50
N LYS A 355 -31.39 -31.34 60.75
CA LYS A 355 -31.00 -32.68 61.23
C LYS A 355 -30.15 -32.60 62.51
N SER A 356 -29.13 -31.75 62.53
CA SER A 356 -28.27 -31.58 63.71
C SER A 356 -29.05 -31.12 64.95
N LYS A 357 -30.03 -30.21 64.77
CA LYS A 357 -30.88 -29.74 65.87
C LYS A 357 -31.76 -30.85 66.43
N ILE A 358 -32.35 -31.68 65.57
CA ILE A 358 -33.13 -32.86 65.97
C ILE A 358 -32.25 -33.82 66.80
N TYR A 359 -31.06 -34.18 66.30
CA TYR A 359 -30.16 -35.09 67.03
C TYR A 359 -29.74 -34.53 68.39
N ALA A 360 -29.46 -33.24 68.48
CA ALA A 360 -29.09 -32.59 69.74
C ALA A 360 -30.24 -32.68 70.78
N ASN A 361 -31.47 -32.39 70.36
CA ASN A 361 -32.65 -32.45 71.22
C ASN A 361 -32.94 -33.89 71.69
N ILE A 362 -32.94 -34.87 70.78
CA ILE A 362 -33.14 -36.29 71.11
C ILE A 362 -32.11 -36.75 72.14
N THR A 363 -30.83 -36.40 71.91
CA THR A 363 -29.75 -36.78 72.82
C THR A 363 -29.98 -36.20 74.22
N HIS A 364 -30.47 -34.96 74.30
CA HIS A 364 -30.80 -34.33 75.58
C HIS A 364 -31.97 -35.03 76.27
N GLU A 365 -33.04 -35.36 75.53
CA GLU A 365 -34.22 -36.04 76.07
C GLU A 365 -33.93 -37.49 76.51
N PHE A 366 -32.97 -38.18 75.89
CA PHE A 366 -32.51 -39.49 76.37
C PHE A 366 -31.61 -39.39 77.59
N ARG A 367 -30.73 -38.38 77.67
CA ARG A 367 -29.76 -38.24 78.76
C ARG A 367 -30.44 -38.07 80.12
N THR A 368 -31.50 -37.28 80.20
CA THR A 368 -32.19 -36.98 81.47
C THR A 368 -32.72 -38.23 82.19
N PRO A 369 -33.61 -39.06 81.60
CA PRO A 369 -34.09 -40.28 82.24
C PRO A 369 -32.96 -41.28 82.48
N LEU A 370 -32.01 -41.42 81.54
CA LEU A 370 -30.87 -42.33 81.70
C LEU A 370 -29.99 -41.95 82.90
N THR A 371 -29.75 -40.66 83.11
CA THR A 371 -28.97 -40.15 84.25
C THR A 371 -29.67 -40.43 85.57
N VAL A 372 -31.01 -40.28 85.62
CA VAL A 372 -31.81 -40.61 86.81
C VAL A 372 -31.79 -42.12 87.09
N ILE A 373 -31.92 -42.97 86.05
CA ILE A 373 -31.83 -44.42 86.20
C ILE A 373 -30.46 -44.84 86.75
N LEU A 374 -29.38 -44.32 86.15
CA LEU A 374 -28.01 -44.63 86.58
C LEU A 374 -27.73 -44.14 88.01
N GLY A 375 -28.22 -42.94 88.36
CA GLY A 375 -28.11 -42.39 89.72
C GLY A 375 -28.82 -43.26 90.75
N MET A 376 -30.09 -43.61 90.51
CA MET A 376 -30.89 -44.46 91.40
C MET A 376 -30.32 -45.88 91.49
N ALA A 377 -29.84 -46.45 90.38
CA ALA A 377 -29.17 -47.76 90.38
C ALA A 377 -27.86 -47.73 91.18
N GLY A 378 -27.14 -46.60 91.13
CA GLY A 378 -25.96 -46.34 91.98
C GLY A 378 -26.32 -46.28 93.46
N GLU A 379 -27.39 -45.58 93.83
CA GLU A 379 -27.89 -45.53 95.21
C GLU A 379 -28.28 -46.92 95.72
N ILE A 380 -28.96 -47.73 94.90
CA ILE A 380 -29.34 -49.11 95.28
C ILE A 380 -28.12 -49.97 95.62
N LYS A 381 -27.00 -49.80 94.92
CA LYS A 381 -25.75 -50.53 95.22
C LYS A 381 -25.13 -50.16 96.57
N GLN A 382 -25.46 -48.99 97.12
CA GLN A 382 -24.93 -48.52 98.40
C GLN A 382 -25.83 -48.92 99.58
N PHE A 383 -26.97 -49.57 99.32
CA PHE A 383 -27.87 -50.02 100.37
C PHE A 383 -27.31 -51.23 101.14
N THR A 384 -27.35 -51.14 102.47
CA THR A 384 -26.97 -52.20 103.42
C THR A 384 -28.22 -52.88 104.00
N VAL A 385 -28.04 -53.97 104.76
CA VAL A 385 -29.13 -54.84 105.25
C VAL A 385 -30.19 -54.09 106.09
N ASP A 386 -29.83 -52.97 106.71
CA ASP A 386 -30.75 -52.14 107.53
C ASP A 386 -31.45 -51.01 106.76
N THR A 387 -31.32 -50.96 105.43
CA THR A 387 -31.91 -49.86 104.64
C THR A 387 -33.44 -49.98 104.58
N PRO A 388 -34.20 -48.91 104.89
CA PRO A 388 -35.66 -48.97 104.88
C PRO A 388 -36.22 -49.38 103.51
N LEU A 389 -37.06 -50.41 103.48
CA LEU A 389 -37.67 -50.97 102.26
C LEU A 389 -38.41 -49.91 101.41
N ALA A 390 -38.90 -48.84 102.06
CA ALA A 390 -39.53 -47.71 101.38
C ALA A 390 -38.59 -46.96 100.42
N LYS A 391 -37.31 -46.75 100.78
CA LYS A 391 -36.32 -46.10 99.90
C LYS A 391 -35.95 -47.00 98.72
N LEU A 392 -35.87 -48.31 98.96
CA LEU A 392 -35.60 -49.31 97.93
C LEU A 392 -36.72 -49.38 96.89
N ARG A 393 -37.98 -49.32 97.34
CA ARG A 393 -39.15 -49.19 96.46
C ARG A 393 -39.18 -47.86 95.71
N GLN A 394 -38.84 -46.75 96.36
CA GLN A 394 -38.81 -45.44 95.70
C GLN A 394 -37.76 -45.40 94.58
N ALA A 395 -36.55 -45.87 94.83
CA ALA A 395 -35.51 -45.98 93.81
C ALA A 395 -35.93 -46.92 92.66
N GLY A 396 -36.54 -48.07 92.98
CA GLY A 396 -37.10 -49.00 91.99
C GLY A 396 -38.19 -48.37 91.12
N THR A 397 -39.14 -47.64 91.71
CA THR A 397 -40.21 -46.96 90.96
C THR A 397 -39.69 -45.82 90.09
N LEU A 398 -38.67 -45.07 90.53
CA LEU A 398 -38.04 -44.03 89.71
C LEU A 398 -37.26 -44.61 88.54
N ILE A 399 -36.60 -45.76 88.71
CA ILE A 399 -35.95 -46.51 87.63
C ILE A 399 -37.01 -47.00 86.63
N GLU A 400 -38.08 -47.62 87.11
CA GLU A 400 -39.14 -48.16 86.26
C GLU A 400 -39.86 -47.05 85.48
N ARG A 401 -40.20 -45.94 86.13
CA ARG A 401 -40.85 -44.80 85.49
C ARG A 401 -39.95 -44.12 84.44
N ASN A 402 -38.67 -43.93 84.74
CA ASN A 402 -37.76 -43.33 83.76
C ASN A 402 -37.41 -44.32 82.63
N GLY A 403 -37.38 -45.62 82.93
CA GLY A 403 -37.20 -46.68 81.93
C GLY A 403 -38.38 -46.76 80.97
N THR A 404 -39.61 -46.69 81.48
CA THR A 404 -40.84 -46.64 80.66
C THR A 404 -40.91 -45.35 79.84
N ASN A 405 -40.56 -44.19 80.43
CA ASN A 405 -40.46 -42.93 79.68
C ASN A 405 -39.42 -42.99 78.55
N LEU A 406 -38.23 -43.56 78.80
CA LEU A 406 -37.20 -43.72 77.78
C LEU A 406 -37.66 -44.66 76.66
N LEU A 407 -38.33 -45.76 77.01
CA LEU A 407 -38.90 -46.69 76.03
C LEU A 407 -39.97 -46.00 75.17
N GLN A 408 -40.82 -45.16 75.77
CA GLN A 408 -41.82 -44.38 75.05
C GLN A 408 -41.16 -43.37 74.08
N LEU A 409 -40.11 -42.67 74.50
CA LEU A 409 -39.33 -41.77 73.64
C LEU A 409 -38.65 -42.52 72.48
N VAL A 410 -38.09 -43.71 72.71
CA VAL A 410 -37.51 -44.54 71.66
C VAL A 410 -38.58 -44.99 70.66
N ASN A 411 -39.76 -45.40 71.14
CA ASN A 411 -40.87 -45.77 70.26
C ASN A 411 -41.36 -44.58 69.42
N GLN A 412 -41.49 -43.39 70.01
CA GLN A 412 -41.85 -42.17 69.27
C GLN A 412 -40.83 -41.83 68.19
N LEU A 413 -39.54 -42.04 68.44
CA LEU A 413 -38.49 -41.83 67.45
C LEU A 413 -38.54 -42.86 66.32
N LEU A 414 -38.84 -44.12 66.64
CA LEU A 414 -39.06 -45.17 65.64
C LEU A 414 -40.29 -44.88 64.78
N ASP A 415 -41.36 -44.36 65.38
CA ASP A 415 -42.56 -43.94 64.65
C ASP A 415 -42.24 -42.73 63.74
N MET A 416 -41.48 -41.75 64.22
CA MET A 416 -41.01 -40.63 63.39
C MET A 416 -40.16 -41.10 62.21
N ALA A 417 -39.22 -42.04 62.44
CA ALA A 417 -38.43 -42.64 61.37
C ALA A 417 -39.29 -43.42 60.35
N ARG A 418 -40.35 -44.09 60.81
CA ARG A 418 -41.33 -44.75 59.93
C ARG A 418 -42.15 -43.75 59.11
N VAL A 419 -42.47 -42.57 59.65
CA VAL A 419 -43.10 -41.46 58.89
C VAL A 419 -42.15 -40.94 57.80
N GLU A 420 -40.87 -40.69 58.13
CA GLU A 420 -39.86 -40.24 57.16
C GLU A 420 -39.63 -41.26 56.05
N ALA A 421 -39.67 -42.56 56.37
CA ALA A 421 -39.57 -43.64 55.40
C ALA A 421 -40.88 -43.93 54.62
N HIS A 422 -41.94 -43.12 54.82
CA HIS A 422 -43.27 -43.28 54.23
C HIS A 422 -43.90 -44.67 54.48
N ALA A 423 -43.55 -45.29 55.60
CA ALA A 423 -43.93 -46.66 55.95
C ALA A 423 -45.12 -46.74 56.94
N LEU A 424 -45.65 -45.60 57.40
CA LEU A 424 -46.77 -45.53 58.33
C LEU A 424 -48.09 -45.52 57.55
N THR A 425 -48.84 -46.63 57.61
CA THR A 425 -50.16 -46.74 57.00
C THR A 425 -51.22 -46.30 58.01
N LEU A 426 -51.97 -45.25 57.69
CA LEU A 426 -53.09 -44.79 58.53
C LEU A 426 -54.26 -45.77 58.37
N GLN A 427 -54.76 -46.30 59.49
CA GLN A 427 -55.99 -47.08 59.50
C GLN A 427 -57.16 -46.18 59.92
N PRO A 428 -58.01 -45.74 58.99
CA PRO A 428 -59.16 -44.92 59.33
C PRO A 428 -60.17 -45.76 60.12
N VAL A 429 -60.60 -45.25 61.27
CA VAL A 429 -61.67 -45.83 62.10
C VAL A 429 -62.81 -44.81 62.18
N GLN A 430 -64.04 -45.28 62.00
CA GLN A 430 -65.23 -44.43 62.18
C GLN A 430 -65.53 -44.34 63.67
N ALA A 431 -65.28 -43.18 64.28
CA ALA A 431 -65.51 -42.90 65.69
C ALA A 431 -66.32 -41.61 65.86
N ASP A 432 -67.13 -41.55 66.92
CA ASP A 432 -67.84 -40.32 67.30
C ASP A 432 -66.83 -39.33 67.90
N LEU A 433 -66.70 -38.16 67.27
CA LEU A 433 -65.76 -37.12 67.65
C LEU A 433 -66.18 -36.41 68.95
N VAL A 434 -67.46 -36.42 69.32
CA VAL A 434 -67.94 -35.64 70.49
C VAL A 434 -67.48 -36.26 71.82
N PRO A 435 -67.59 -37.58 72.07
CA PRO A 435 -67.00 -38.22 73.24
C PRO A 435 -65.48 -38.09 73.28
N PHE A 436 -64.82 -38.23 72.13
CA PHE A 436 -63.37 -38.14 72.03
C PHE A 436 -62.85 -36.74 72.36
N ALA A 437 -63.50 -35.69 71.83
CA ALA A 437 -63.17 -34.32 72.16
C ALA A 437 -63.44 -33.98 73.63
N LYS A 438 -64.56 -34.45 74.20
CA LYS A 438 -64.84 -34.28 75.64
C LYS A 438 -63.84 -35.02 76.53
N TYR A 439 -63.41 -36.21 76.14
CA TYR A 439 -62.36 -36.95 76.84
C TYR A 439 -61.02 -36.20 76.82
N LEU A 440 -60.64 -35.66 75.66
CA LEU A 440 -59.42 -34.87 75.52
C LEU A 440 -59.51 -33.55 76.31
N LEU A 441 -60.64 -32.85 76.26
CA LEU A 441 -60.85 -31.57 76.94
C LEU A 441 -61.03 -31.71 78.46
N GLY A 442 -61.61 -32.80 78.95
CA GLY A 442 -61.78 -33.06 80.39
C GLY A 442 -60.46 -33.16 81.14
N GLY A 443 -59.36 -33.53 80.46
CA GLY A 443 -58.01 -33.49 81.03
C GLY A 443 -57.43 -32.08 81.19
N PHE A 444 -58.02 -31.08 80.53
CA PHE A 444 -57.63 -29.66 80.59
C PHE A 444 -58.59 -28.80 81.42
N GLU A 445 -59.73 -29.32 81.86
CA GLU A 445 -60.66 -28.61 82.76
C GLU A 445 -60.06 -28.32 84.14
N SER A 446 -58.96 -28.97 84.53
CA SER A 446 -58.23 -28.66 85.77
C SER A 446 -57.11 -27.62 85.60
N LEU A 447 -56.97 -27.02 84.42
CA LEU A 447 -55.92 -26.05 84.07
C LEU A 447 -56.46 -24.64 83.76
N VAL A 448 -57.74 -24.41 84.04
CA VAL A 448 -58.38 -23.10 84.25
C VAL A 448 -58.88 -23.08 85.68
#